data_AF-A0A8A7UMX9-F1
#
_entry.id   AF-A0A8A7UMX9-F1
#
_cell.length_a   1.000
_cell.length_b   1.000
_cell.length_c   1.000
_cell.angle_alpha   90.00
_cell.angle_beta   90.00
_cell.angle_gamma   90.00
#
_symmetry.space_group_name_H-M   'P 1'
#
loop_
_entity.id
_entity.type
_entity.pdbx_description
1 polymer ?
#
loop_
_entity_poly.entity_id
_entity_poly.type
_entity_poly.pdbx_seq_one_letter_code
_entity_poly.pdbx_strand_id
1 'polypeptide(L)'
;MATQNQRRSAYGKVWLFFMYYWLIFGISTYFGQFLPIAWRQPLSIGLLVLILASMVFQRVRFSGPIISHIYTIVVGLLSYAAFMYTLQDLGARLFFNMVILAVSGFVIFGILGYFWIKDASSLGKCLFVTLIALILASLVGWWIHSPVYYTMIAVVGLLLFLLYTLYDFNRMKRGQFSPRELGFNLFINLFHIIRYVLELARIMKR
;
A
#
# COMPACT_ATOMS: atom_id res chain seq x y z
N MET A 1 11.60 -29.28 -11.35
CA MET A 1 12.32 -28.16 -10.71
C MET A 1 12.48 -27.04 -11.75
N ALA A 2 12.11 -25.79 -11.43
CA ALA A 2 12.31 -24.67 -12.37
C ALA A 2 13.80 -24.36 -12.54
N THR A 3 14.25 -24.12 -13.78
CA THR A 3 15.65 -23.80 -14.08
C THR A 3 16.04 -22.44 -13.48
N GLN A 4 17.32 -22.22 -13.21
CA GLN A 4 17.82 -20.95 -12.66
C GLN A 4 17.42 -19.73 -13.52
N ASN A 5 17.35 -19.92 -14.85
CA ASN A 5 16.87 -18.90 -15.80
C ASN A 5 15.37 -18.62 -15.66
N GLN A 6 14.54 -19.64 -15.40
CA GLN A 6 13.10 -19.44 -15.13
C GLN A 6 12.87 -18.63 -13.84
N ARG A 7 13.66 -18.86 -12.79
CA ARG A 7 13.57 -18.06 -11.54
C ARG A 7 14.02 -16.61 -11.73
N ARG A 8 15.14 -16.37 -12.41
CA ARG A 8 15.59 -14.99 -12.73
C ARG A 8 14.56 -14.23 -13.57
N SER A 9 13.98 -14.90 -14.56
CA SER A 9 12.89 -14.33 -15.37
C SER A 9 11.64 -14.01 -14.54
N ALA A 10 11.27 -14.88 -13.58
CA ALA A 10 10.14 -14.64 -12.70
C ALA A 10 10.35 -13.42 -11.78
N TYR A 11 11.54 -13.25 -11.20
CA TYR A 11 11.87 -12.07 -10.38
C TYR A 11 11.85 -10.78 -11.18
N GLY A 12 12.45 -10.78 -12.39
CA GLY A 12 12.39 -9.63 -13.28
C GLY A 12 10.96 -9.22 -13.62
N LYS A 13 10.07 -10.20 -13.87
CA LYS A 13 8.65 -9.95 -14.12
C LYS A 13 7.93 -9.32 -12.92
N VAL A 14 8.28 -9.68 -11.68
CA VAL A 14 7.69 -9.07 -10.49
C VAL A 14 8.00 -7.58 -10.43
N TRP A 15 9.29 -7.22 -10.60
CA TRP A 15 9.72 -5.84 -10.60
C TRP A 15 9.13 -5.05 -11.77
N LEU A 16 9.00 -5.68 -12.93
CA LEU A 16 8.29 -5.10 -14.08
C LEU A 16 6.85 -4.77 -13.70
N PHE A 17 6.08 -5.71 -13.12
CA PHE A 17 4.71 -5.43 -12.72
C PHE A 17 4.61 -4.39 -11.59
N PHE A 18 5.52 -4.43 -10.62
CA PHE A 18 5.60 -3.43 -9.56
C PHE A 18 5.77 -2.01 -10.14
N MET A 19 6.74 -1.83 -11.04
CA MET A 19 6.97 -0.56 -11.74
C MET A 19 5.80 -0.17 -12.66
N TYR A 20 5.21 -1.15 -13.34
CA TYR A 20 4.05 -0.96 -14.19
C TYR A 20 2.86 -0.36 -13.44
N TYR A 21 2.52 -0.89 -12.26
CA TYR A 21 1.44 -0.33 -11.44
C TYR A 21 1.78 1.06 -10.90
N TRP A 22 3.04 1.33 -10.52
CA TRP A 22 3.48 2.67 -10.15
C TRP A 22 3.34 3.69 -11.28
N LEU A 23 3.63 3.29 -12.52
CA LEU A 23 3.47 4.16 -13.69
C LEU A 23 1.99 4.49 -13.94
N ILE A 24 1.11 3.50 -13.92
CA ILE A 24 -0.34 3.72 -14.03
C ILE A 24 -0.82 4.63 -12.90
N PHE A 25 -0.43 4.33 -11.67
CA PHE A 25 -0.80 5.12 -10.50
C PHE A 25 -0.37 6.58 -10.64
N GLY A 26 0.86 6.85 -11.11
CA GLY A 26 1.37 8.19 -11.34
C GLY A 26 0.56 8.95 -12.39
N ILE A 27 0.27 8.32 -13.53
CA ILE A 27 -0.58 8.88 -14.58
C ILE A 27 -1.99 9.18 -14.03
N SER A 28 -2.60 8.22 -13.34
CA SER A 28 -3.92 8.40 -12.74
C SER A 28 -3.94 9.51 -11.68
N THR A 29 -2.89 9.63 -10.85
CA THR A 29 -2.75 10.71 -9.88
C THR A 29 -2.65 12.08 -10.57
N TYR A 30 -1.90 12.17 -11.68
CA TYR A 30 -1.86 13.39 -12.48
C TYR A 30 -3.24 13.77 -13.02
N PHE A 31 -4.02 12.81 -13.54
CA PHE A 31 -5.39 13.08 -14.00
C PHE A 31 -6.37 13.39 -12.85
N GLY A 32 -6.04 12.99 -11.61
CA GLY A 32 -6.82 13.31 -10.42
C GLY A 32 -7.00 14.82 -10.19
N GLN A 33 -6.12 15.66 -10.74
CA GLN A 33 -6.24 17.12 -10.66
C GLN A 33 -7.48 17.69 -11.34
N PHE A 34 -7.99 16.99 -12.37
CA PHE A 34 -9.16 17.40 -13.14
C PHE A 34 -10.48 16.96 -12.50
N LEU A 35 -10.44 16.19 -11.40
CA LEU A 35 -11.65 15.82 -10.66
C LEU A 35 -12.27 17.07 -10.01
N PRO A 36 -13.59 17.32 -10.20
CA PRO A 36 -14.29 18.45 -9.60
C PRO A 36 -14.14 18.48 -8.08
N ILE A 37 -14.00 19.68 -7.49
CA ILE A 37 -13.82 19.83 -6.03
C ILE A 37 -14.95 19.17 -5.23
N ALA A 38 -16.18 19.25 -5.74
CA ALA A 38 -17.38 18.63 -5.16
C ALA A 38 -17.27 17.10 -5.07
N TRP A 39 -16.48 16.49 -5.95
CA TRP A 39 -16.26 15.04 -5.92
C TRP A 39 -15.12 14.69 -4.97
N ARG A 40 -14.13 15.57 -4.74
CA ARG A 40 -12.92 15.25 -3.94
C ARG A 40 -13.19 14.85 -2.49
N GLN A 41 -14.16 15.45 -1.81
CA GLN A 41 -14.53 15.08 -0.44
C GLN A 41 -15.29 13.74 -0.35
N PRO A 42 -16.40 13.51 -1.08
CA PRO A 42 -17.08 12.20 -1.07
C PRO A 42 -16.22 11.08 -1.71
N LEU A 43 -15.31 11.41 -2.63
CA LEU A 43 -14.35 10.48 -3.19
C LEU A 43 -13.27 10.02 -2.20
N SER A 44 -12.99 10.77 -1.12
CA SER A 44 -12.10 10.30 -0.04
C SER A 44 -12.72 9.16 0.77
N ILE A 45 -14.04 9.22 0.97
CA ILE A 45 -14.87 8.16 1.57
C ILE A 45 -14.96 6.98 0.58
N GLY A 46 -15.16 7.26 -0.71
CA GLY A 46 -15.09 6.26 -1.78
C GLY A 46 -13.72 5.56 -1.86
N LEU A 47 -12.62 6.30 -1.72
CA LEU A 47 -11.25 5.80 -1.62
C LEU A 47 -11.11 4.83 -0.46
N LEU A 48 -11.60 5.25 0.71
CA LEU A 48 -11.56 4.43 1.91
C LEU A 48 -12.38 3.16 1.70
N VAL A 49 -13.64 3.26 1.27
CA VAL A 49 -14.50 2.09 1.00
C VAL A 49 -13.89 1.16 -0.05
N LEU A 50 -13.26 1.67 -1.10
CA LEU A 50 -12.67 0.88 -2.17
C LEU A 50 -11.33 0.24 -1.76
N ILE A 51 -10.55 0.92 -0.92
CA ILE A 51 -9.36 0.37 -0.25
C ILE A 51 -9.77 -0.71 0.76
N LEU A 52 -10.76 -0.44 1.61
CA LEU A 52 -11.24 -1.38 2.62
C LEU A 52 -11.90 -2.60 1.96
N ALA A 53 -12.67 -2.42 0.89
CA ALA A 53 -13.24 -3.51 0.11
C ALA A 53 -12.15 -4.35 -0.56
N SER A 54 -11.14 -3.72 -1.18
CA SER A 54 -10.04 -4.48 -1.80
C SER A 54 -9.19 -5.23 -0.77
N MET A 55 -9.04 -4.69 0.44
CA MET A 55 -8.37 -5.32 1.58
C MET A 55 -9.12 -6.54 2.14
N VAL A 56 -10.44 -6.64 2.00
CA VAL A 56 -11.23 -7.82 2.41
C VAL A 56 -11.14 -8.97 1.39
N PHE A 57 -11.10 -8.66 0.09
CA PHE A 57 -11.10 -9.66 -0.98
C PHE A 57 -9.69 -10.11 -1.43
N GLN A 58 -8.69 -9.79 -0.61
CA GLN A 58 -7.27 -9.66 -0.94
C GLN A 58 -6.49 -10.94 -1.27
N ARG A 59 -7.12 -12.09 -1.51
CA ARG A 59 -6.34 -13.34 -1.65
C ARG A 59 -6.66 -14.20 -2.87
N VAL A 60 -7.71 -13.95 -3.66
CA VAL A 60 -8.02 -14.86 -4.79
C VAL A 60 -8.41 -14.17 -6.10
N ARG A 61 -9.00 -12.96 -6.08
CA ARG A 61 -9.58 -12.37 -7.32
C ARG A 61 -9.03 -10.99 -7.71
N PHE A 62 -8.50 -10.19 -6.78
CA PHE A 62 -8.05 -8.81 -7.07
C PHE A 62 -6.70 -8.72 -7.80
N SER A 63 -5.89 -9.79 -7.76
CA SER A 63 -4.64 -9.92 -8.54
C SER A 63 -4.88 -10.30 -9.99
N GLY A 64 -6.15 -10.49 -10.37
CA GLY A 64 -6.55 -10.63 -11.76
C GLY A 64 -6.13 -9.40 -12.58
N PRO A 65 -5.81 -9.57 -13.88
CA PRO A 65 -5.35 -8.46 -14.71
C PRO A 65 -6.33 -7.29 -14.68
N ILE A 66 -7.63 -7.51 -14.89
CA ILE A 66 -8.63 -6.44 -14.97
C ILE A 66 -8.73 -5.67 -13.64
N ILE A 67 -8.93 -6.39 -12.54
CA ILE A 67 -9.24 -5.80 -11.24
C ILE A 67 -8.07 -4.96 -10.70
N SER A 68 -6.84 -5.46 -10.84
CA SER A 68 -5.64 -4.73 -10.40
C SER A 68 -5.44 -3.38 -11.13
N HIS A 69 -5.86 -3.26 -12.40
CA HIS A 69 -5.76 -1.99 -13.14
C HIS A 69 -6.85 -1.02 -12.71
N ILE A 70 -8.09 -1.49 -12.64
CA ILE A 70 -9.21 -0.67 -12.13
C ILE A 70 -8.85 -0.12 -10.76
N TYR A 71 -8.34 -0.98 -9.87
CA TYR A 71 -7.89 -0.57 -8.55
C TYR A 71 -6.80 0.51 -8.62
N THR A 72 -5.74 0.28 -9.40
CA THR A 72 -4.60 1.22 -9.49
C THR A 72 -5.03 2.57 -10.06
N ILE A 73 -5.91 2.56 -11.06
CA ILE A 73 -6.45 3.78 -11.67
C ILE A 73 -7.30 4.56 -10.68
N VAL A 74 -8.24 3.88 -10.03
CA VAL A 74 -9.14 4.51 -9.06
C VAL A 74 -8.33 5.05 -7.89
N VAL A 75 -7.46 4.25 -7.28
CA VAL A 75 -6.63 4.73 -6.17
C VAL A 75 -5.71 5.87 -6.59
N GLY A 76 -5.13 5.84 -7.79
CA GLY A 76 -4.33 6.96 -8.32
C GLY A 76 -5.12 8.25 -8.46
N LEU A 77 -6.24 8.21 -9.18
CA LEU A 77 -7.13 9.37 -9.39
C LEU A 77 -7.50 10.05 -8.08
N LEU A 78 -7.84 9.24 -7.08
CA LEU A 78 -8.33 9.73 -5.80
C LEU A 78 -7.19 10.18 -4.87
N SER A 79 -5.98 9.63 -5.02
CA SER A 79 -4.81 9.99 -4.20
C SER A 79 -4.33 11.42 -4.41
N TYR A 80 -4.63 12.03 -5.57
CA TYR A 80 -4.25 13.41 -5.87
C TYR A 80 -4.71 14.38 -4.77
N ALA A 81 -5.98 14.31 -4.37
CA ALA A 81 -6.54 15.21 -3.37
C ALA A 81 -5.87 15.02 -2.00
N ALA A 82 -5.64 13.77 -1.60
CA ALA A 82 -4.98 13.44 -0.33
C ALA A 82 -3.53 13.92 -0.31
N PHE A 83 -2.77 13.71 -1.39
CA PHE A 83 -1.39 14.17 -1.50
C PHE A 83 -1.30 15.68 -1.57
N MET A 84 -2.16 16.36 -2.32
CA MET A 84 -2.13 17.83 -2.39
C MET A 84 -2.47 18.46 -1.04
N TYR A 85 -3.49 17.94 -0.35
CA TYR A 85 -3.83 18.37 0.99
C TYR A 85 -2.67 18.17 1.97
N THR A 86 -2.05 16.99 1.94
CA THR A 86 -0.89 16.67 2.79
C THR A 86 0.33 17.52 2.45
N LEU A 87 0.56 17.80 1.16
CA LEU A 87 1.66 18.63 0.67
C LEU A 87 1.51 20.08 1.13
N GLN A 88 0.29 20.63 1.08
CA GLN A 88 -0.01 21.97 1.60
C GLN A 88 0.15 22.03 3.12
N ASP A 89 -0.35 21.00 3.82
CA ASP A 89 -0.30 20.92 5.29
C ASP A 89 1.14 20.76 5.81
N LEU A 90 1.97 19.91 5.21
CA LEU A 90 3.35 19.65 5.64
C LEU A 90 4.38 20.61 5.06
N GLY A 91 4.14 21.13 3.85
CA GLY A 91 5.14 21.78 3.01
C GLY A 91 5.99 20.77 2.21
N ALA A 92 6.50 21.20 1.06
CA ALA A 92 7.18 20.33 0.10
C ALA A 92 8.37 19.56 0.68
N ARG A 93 9.25 20.24 1.42
CA ARG A 93 10.45 19.61 2.00
C ARG A 93 10.10 18.46 2.93
N LEU A 94 9.17 18.67 3.87
CA LEU A 94 8.79 17.64 4.82
C LEU A 94 8.03 16.50 4.16
N PHE A 95 7.13 16.81 3.22
CA PHE A 95 6.41 15.81 2.43
C PHE A 95 7.36 14.84 1.72
N PHE A 96 8.33 15.34 0.96
CA PHE A 96 9.27 14.47 0.23
C PHE A 96 10.19 13.68 1.17
N ASN A 97 10.64 14.27 2.29
CA ASN A 97 11.40 13.55 3.30
C ASN A 97 10.62 12.35 3.86
N MET A 98 9.31 12.52 4.08
CA MET A 98 8.43 11.46 4.59
C MET A 98 8.17 10.37 3.54
N VAL A 99 8.05 10.73 2.26
CA VAL A 99 7.97 9.75 1.17
C VAL A 99 9.27 8.94 1.08
N ILE A 100 10.44 9.60 1.20
CA ILE A 100 11.74 8.91 1.21
C ILE A 100 11.83 7.96 2.40
N LEU A 101 11.42 8.39 3.60
CA LEU A 101 11.39 7.55 4.80
C LEU A 101 10.51 6.29 4.59
N ALA A 102 9.34 6.45 3.99
CA ALA A 102 8.45 5.34 3.65
C ALA A 102 9.11 4.34 2.68
N VAL A 103 9.74 4.85 1.62
CA VAL A 103 10.48 4.01 0.65
C VAL A 103 11.66 3.30 1.33
N SER A 104 12.41 3.98 2.19
CA SER A 104 13.49 3.38 2.96
C SER A 104 12.98 2.26 3.87
N GLY A 105 11.87 2.47 4.57
CA GLY A 105 11.24 1.45 5.41
C GLY A 105 10.82 0.22 4.60
N PHE A 106 10.18 0.41 3.44
CA PHE A 106 9.82 -0.67 2.53
C PHE A 106 11.04 -1.47 2.06
N VAL A 107 12.12 -0.79 1.66
CA VAL A 107 13.36 -1.44 1.22
C VAL A 107 14.00 -2.23 2.37
N ILE A 108 14.11 -1.66 3.57
CA ILE A 108 14.69 -2.33 4.75
C ILE A 108 13.89 -3.59 5.10
N PHE A 109 12.57 -3.49 5.22
CA PHE A 109 11.72 -4.65 5.55
C PHE A 109 11.72 -5.70 4.43
N GLY A 110 11.81 -5.27 3.17
CA GLY A 110 11.99 -6.18 2.03
C GLY A 110 13.30 -6.96 2.10
N ILE A 111 14.42 -6.29 2.38
CA ILE A 111 15.74 -6.92 2.56
C ILE A 111 15.70 -7.90 3.73
N LEU A 112 15.13 -7.51 4.87
CA LEU A 112 14.98 -8.39 6.04
C LEU A 112 14.17 -9.64 5.70
N GLY A 113 13.03 -9.48 5.03
CA GLY A 113 12.16 -10.59 4.62
C GLY A 113 12.83 -11.55 3.64
N TYR A 114 13.60 -11.03 2.69
CA TYR A 114 14.31 -11.84 1.72
C TYR A 114 15.51 -12.57 2.35
N PHE A 115 16.41 -11.85 3.01
CA PHE A 115 17.68 -12.42 3.43
C PHE A 115 17.65 -13.04 4.83
N TRP A 116 17.06 -12.36 5.82
CA TRP A 116 17.13 -12.76 7.23
C TRP A 116 16.01 -13.73 7.66
N ILE A 117 14.82 -13.59 7.09
CA ILE A 117 13.70 -14.46 7.48
C ILE A 117 13.79 -15.81 6.75
N LYS A 118 13.73 -16.90 7.55
CA LYS A 118 13.76 -18.28 7.04
C LYS A 118 12.43 -18.65 6.38
N ASP A 119 11.34 -18.57 7.12
CA ASP A 119 9.99 -18.85 6.62
C ASP A 119 8.96 -17.94 7.32
N ALA A 120 8.32 -17.07 6.53
CA ALA A 120 7.26 -16.15 6.97
C ALA A 120 5.84 -16.70 6.69
N SER A 121 5.70 -17.94 6.21
CA SER A 121 4.40 -18.48 5.75
C SER A 121 3.30 -18.44 6.82
N SER A 122 3.65 -18.64 8.08
CA SER A 122 2.73 -18.55 9.22
C SER A 122 2.21 -17.12 9.47
N LEU A 123 3.01 -16.09 9.16
CA LEU A 123 2.62 -14.69 9.31
C LEU A 123 1.45 -14.32 8.41
N GLY A 124 1.30 -14.97 7.25
CA GLY A 124 0.25 -14.64 6.29
C GLY A 124 -1.17 -14.69 6.87
N LYS A 125 -1.47 -15.66 7.74
CA LYS A 125 -2.80 -15.76 8.39
C LYS A 125 -2.99 -14.64 9.42
N CYS A 126 -1.97 -14.39 10.25
CA CYS A 126 -2.01 -13.33 11.26
C CYS A 126 -2.18 -11.95 10.61
N LEU A 127 -1.36 -11.62 9.60
CA LEU A 127 -1.43 -10.36 8.87
C LEU A 127 -2.82 -10.13 8.25
N PHE A 128 -3.44 -11.18 7.73
CA PHE A 128 -4.78 -11.09 7.16
C PHE A 128 -5.85 -10.79 8.21
N VAL A 129 -5.81 -11.43 9.37
CA VAL A 129 -6.74 -11.14 10.47
C VAL A 129 -6.54 -9.71 10.99
N THR A 130 -5.27 -9.28 11.15
CA THR A 130 -4.95 -7.92 11.57
C THR A 130 -5.42 -6.88 10.56
N LEU A 131 -5.33 -7.18 9.26
CA LEU A 131 -5.87 -6.32 8.21
C LEU A 131 -7.38 -6.14 8.33
N ILE A 132 -8.13 -7.23 8.56
CA ILE A 132 -9.57 -7.15 8.79
C ILE A 132 -9.88 -6.31 10.03
N ALA A 133 -9.15 -6.52 11.13
CA ALA A 133 -9.32 -5.72 12.34
C ALA A 133 -9.03 -4.24 12.09
N LEU A 134 -7.98 -3.91 11.33
CA LEU A 134 -7.64 -2.54 10.97
C LEU A 134 -8.74 -1.88 10.11
N ILE A 135 -9.36 -2.64 9.20
CA ILE A 135 -10.48 -2.17 8.39
C ILE A 135 -11.67 -1.82 9.28
N LEU A 136 -12.06 -2.75 10.15
CA LEU A 136 -13.19 -2.54 11.07
C LEU A 136 -12.92 -1.36 12.00
N ALA A 137 -11.70 -1.22 12.53
CA ALA A 137 -11.30 -0.07 13.31
C ALA A 137 -11.38 1.24 12.50
N SER A 138 -10.94 1.23 11.23
CA SER A 138 -11.03 2.41 10.36
C SER A 138 -12.48 2.85 10.10
N LEU A 139 -13.42 1.90 10.00
CA LEU A 139 -14.85 2.20 9.88
C LEU A 139 -15.41 2.75 11.19
N VAL A 140 -15.10 2.12 12.33
CA VAL A 140 -15.52 2.59 13.66
C VAL A 140 -14.96 3.99 13.97
N GLY A 141 -13.78 4.31 13.43
CA GLY A 141 -13.16 5.62 13.51
C GLY A 141 -14.00 6.76 12.96
N TRP A 142 -15.03 6.51 12.14
CA TRP A 142 -15.92 7.57 11.68
C TRP A 142 -16.81 8.14 12.78
N TRP A 143 -17.12 7.36 13.81
CA TRP A 143 -17.85 7.83 14.98
C TRP A 143 -16.91 8.34 16.07
N ILE A 144 -15.67 7.84 16.10
CA ILE A 144 -14.66 8.19 17.12
C ILE A 144 -13.82 9.38 16.63
N HIS A 145 -14.16 10.57 17.10
CA HIS A 145 -13.47 11.83 16.74
C HIS A 145 -12.24 12.09 17.63
N SER A 146 -11.41 11.07 17.89
CA SER A 146 -10.26 11.16 18.81
C SER A 146 -8.92 11.15 18.05
N PRO A 147 -8.04 12.16 18.25
CA PRO A 147 -6.70 12.19 17.64
C PRO A 147 -5.84 10.97 17.99
N VAL A 148 -5.95 10.47 19.23
CA VAL A 148 -5.21 9.30 19.70
C VAL A 148 -5.64 8.04 18.93
N TYR A 149 -6.93 7.91 18.65
CA TYR A 149 -7.49 6.78 17.92
C TYR A 149 -6.94 6.71 16.48
N TYR A 150 -6.95 7.83 15.76
CA TYR A 150 -6.40 7.89 14.40
C TYR A 150 -4.88 7.65 14.38
N THR A 151 -4.16 8.13 15.40
CA THR A 151 -2.73 7.84 15.56
C THR A 151 -2.47 6.35 15.71
N MET A 152 -3.23 5.66 16.57
CA MET A 152 -3.12 4.21 16.75
C MET A 152 -3.41 3.46 15.44
N ILE A 153 -4.46 3.82 14.71
CA ILE A 153 -4.76 3.23 13.40
C ILE A 153 -3.59 3.41 12.44
N ALA A 154 -3.01 4.62 12.39
CA ALA A 154 -1.91 4.90 11.47
C ALA A 154 -0.63 4.14 11.84
N VAL A 155 -0.30 4.02 13.12
CA VAL A 155 0.86 3.22 13.59
C VAL A 155 0.65 1.73 13.31
N VAL A 156 -0.51 1.17 13.67
CA VAL A 156 -0.82 -0.25 13.43
C VAL A 156 -0.83 -0.54 11.93
N GLY A 157 -1.43 0.35 11.13
CA GLY A 157 -1.42 0.25 9.67
C GLY A 157 0.00 0.27 9.09
N LEU A 158 0.84 1.21 9.51
CA LEU A 158 2.23 1.28 9.08
C LEU A 158 2.98 -0.03 9.36
N LEU A 159 2.92 -0.51 10.60
CA LEU A 159 3.57 -1.77 11.00
C LEU A 159 3.03 -2.97 10.22
N LEU A 160 1.72 -3.01 10.00
CA LEU A 160 1.07 -4.08 9.24
C LEU A 160 1.62 -4.15 7.81
N PHE A 161 1.70 -3.03 7.10
CA PHE A 161 2.16 -3.02 5.71
C PHE A 161 3.68 -3.22 5.57
N LEU A 162 4.47 -2.81 6.56
CA LEU A 162 5.88 -3.17 6.66
C LEU A 162 6.06 -4.69 6.84
N LEU A 163 5.24 -5.32 7.69
CA LEU A 163 5.26 -6.78 7.87
C LEU A 163 4.73 -7.54 6.65
N TYR A 164 3.72 -7.02 5.95
CA TYR A 164 3.30 -7.56 4.65
C TYR A 164 4.42 -7.48 3.61
N THR A 165 5.20 -6.40 3.62
CA THR A 165 6.35 -6.24 2.72
C THR A 165 7.40 -7.30 3.01
N LEU A 166 7.76 -7.49 4.28
CA LEU A 166 8.65 -8.55 4.74
C LEU A 166 8.13 -9.94 4.31
N TYR A 167 6.84 -10.20 4.52
CA TYR A 167 6.19 -11.44 4.11
C TYR A 167 6.26 -11.67 2.59
N ASP A 168 5.98 -10.66 1.79
CA ASP A 168 5.96 -10.75 0.33
C ASP A 168 7.37 -10.97 -0.25
N PHE A 169 8.40 -10.31 0.29
CA PHE A 169 9.79 -10.58 -0.09
C PHE A 169 10.24 -11.98 0.32
N ASN A 170 9.82 -12.47 1.49
CA ASN A 170 10.07 -13.86 1.89
C ASN A 170 9.37 -14.86 0.96
N ARG A 171 8.12 -14.57 0.56
CA ARG A 171 7.36 -15.36 -0.42
C ARG A 171 8.02 -15.36 -1.80
N MET A 172 8.59 -14.23 -2.21
CA MET A 172 9.41 -14.12 -3.43
C MET A 172 10.60 -15.08 -3.40
N LYS A 173 11.36 -15.09 -2.30
CA LYS A 173 12.49 -16.01 -2.10
C LYS A 173 12.05 -17.48 -2.18
N ARG A 174 10.91 -17.82 -1.55
CA ARG A 174 10.36 -19.19 -1.53
C ARG A 174 9.77 -19.64 -2.87
N GLY A 175 9.60 -18.74 -3.84
CA GLY A 175 9.14 -19.09 -5.19
C GLY A 175 7.64 -19.40 -5.32
N GLN A 176 6.85 -19.14 -4.28
CA GLN A 176 5.41 -19.44 -4.23
C GLN A 176 4.58 -18.21 -4.62
N PHE A 177 4.69 -17.75 -5.86
CA PHE A 177 3.99 -16.53 -6.31
C PHE A 177 3.71 -16.52 -7.82
N SER A 178 2.67 -15.78 -8.22
CA SER A 178 2.52 -15.25 -9.57
C SER A 178 3.23 -13.90 -9.69
N PRO A 179 4.06 -13.64 -10.72
CA PRO A 179 4.80 -12.38 -10.83
C PRO A 179 3.94 -11.12 -10.79
N ARG A 180 2.76 -11.17 -11.44
CA ARG A 180 1.81 -10.05 -11.47
C ARG A 180 1.20 -9.79 -10.10
N GLU A 181 0.73 -10.84 -9.44
CA GLU A 181 0.15 -10.75 -8.10
C GLU A 181 1.15 -10.14 -7.12
N LEU A 182 2.38 -10.67 -7.10
CA LEU A 182 3.39 -10.19 -6.18
C LEU A 182 3.79 -8.74 -6.49
N GLY A 183 3.95 -8.37 -7.77
CA GLY A 183 4.26 -7.00 -8.16
C GLY A 183 3.16 -6.01 -7.75
N PHE A 184 1.90 -6.41 -7.91
CA PHE A 184 0.75 -5.64 -7.42
C PHE A 184 0.76 -5.50 -5.89
N ASN A 185 0.95 -6.60 -5.15
CA ASN A 185 0.99 -6.57 -3.69
C ASN A 185 2.11 -5.65 -3.16
N LEU A 186 3.30 -5.70 -3.76
CA LEU A 186 4.40 -4.80 -3.40
C LEU A 186 4.03 -3.33 -3.63
N PHE A 187 3.32 -3.03 -4.73
CA PHE A 187 2.81 -1.68 -5.03
C PHE A 187 1.83 -1.23 -3.94
N ILE A 188 0.86 -2.07 -3.60
CA ILE A 188 -0.12 -1.81 -2.54
C ILE A 188 0.57 -1.56 -1.21
N ASN A 189 1.52 -2.40 -0.82
CA ASN A 189 2.22 -2.27 0.45
C ASN A 189 2.96 -0.93 0.53
N LEU A 190 3.74 -0.58 -0.50
CA LEU A 190 4.47 0.69 -0.51
C LEU A 190 3.53 1.90 -0.52
N PHE A 191 2.44 1.87 -1.29
CA PHE A 191 1.44 2.93 -1.30
C PHE A 191 0.84 3.16 0.11
N HIS A 192 0.48 2.09 0.81
CA HIS A 192 -0.06 2.21 2.18
C HIS A 192 0.98 2.71 3.17
N ILE A 193 2.24 2.25 3.08
CA ILE A 193 3.33 2.76 3.92
C ILE A 193 3.49 4.27 3.70
N ILE A 194 3.53 4.75 2.46
CA ILE A 194 3.59 6.18 2.14
C ILE A 194 2.42 6.94 2.78
N ARG A 195 1.19 6.44 2.60
CA ARG A 195 -0.01 7.06 3.16
C ARG A 195 0.07 7.18 4.69
N TYR A 196 0.42 6.10 5.39
CA TYR A 196 0.48 6.10 6.85
C TYR A 196 1.63 6.94 7.40
N VAL A 197 2.81 6.94 6.78
CA VAL A 197 3.92 7.82 7.19
C VAL A 197 3.54 9.28 7.02
N LEU A 198 2.90 9.64 5.90
CA LEU A 198 2.40 10.99 5.67
C LEU A 198 1.31 11.38 6.68
N GLU A 199 0.39 10.47 6.99
CA GLU A 199 -0.67 10.70 7.98
C GLU A 199 -0.10 10.92 9.39
N LEU A 200 0.87 10.11 9.81
CA LEU A 200 1.58 10.30 11.08
C LEU A 200 2.33 11.62 11.13
N ALA A 201 3.04 11.99 10.06
CA ALA A 201 3.75 13.27 9.99
C ALA A 201 2.81 14.46 10.15
N ARG A 202 1.60 14.38 9.59
CA ARG A 202 0.57 15.41 9.72
C ARG A 202 0.01 15.51 11.14
N ILE A 203 -0.25 14.37 11.77
CA ILE A 203 -0.72 14.34 13.16
C ILE A 203 0.34 14.93 14.10
N MET A 204 1.62 14.57 13.93
CA MET A 204 2.72 15.07 14.78
C MET A 204 3.06 16.54 14.57
N LYS A 205 2.72 17.13 13.41
CA LYS A 205 2.95 18.55 13.14
C LYS A 205 1.94 19.45 13.88
N ARG A 206 0.74 18.93 14.17
CA ARG A 206 -0.33 19.65 14.87
C ARG A 206 -0.06 19.70 16.37
#